data_AF-A0A5R8L7Y4-F1
#
_entry.id   AF-A0A5R8L7Y4-F1
#
_cell.length_a   1.000
_cell.length_b   1.000
_cell.length_c   1.000
_cell.angle_alpha   90.00
_cell.angle_beta   90.00
_cell.angle_gamma   90.00
#
_symmetry.space_group_name_H-M   'P 1'
#
loop_
_entity.id
_entity.type
_entity.pdbx_description
1 polymer ?
#
loop_
_entity_poly.entity_id
_entity_poly.type
_entity_poly.pdbx_seq_one_letter_code
_entity_poly.pdbx_strand_id
1 'polypeptide(L)' 'MARARTVTHAYRLATGWEKVGRRPLTPESALELRSKGYTMVVAKRGFFDAREISLSQLLPPR' A
#
# COMPACT_ATOMS: atom_id res chain seq x y z
N MET A 1 16.88 0.01 12.30
CA MET A 1 16.08 -0.85 11.39
C MET A 1 14.80 -0.11 10.98
N ALA A 2 14.58 0.12 9.68
CA ALA A 2 13.38 0.81 9.21
C ALA A 2 12.14 -0.10 9.37
N ARG A 3 11.19 0.29 10.20
CA ARG A 3 9.93 -0.45 10.37
C ARG A 3 9.14 -0.42 9.05
N ALA A 4 8.83 -1.60 8.51
CA ALA A 4 8.03 -1.71 7.29
C ALA A 4 6.68 -0.99 7.47
N ARG A 5 6.25 -0.24 6.45
CA ARG A 5 4.94 0.43 6.46
C ARG A 5 3.84 -0.64 6.38
N THR A 6 2.71 -0.40 7.01
CA THR A 6 1.53 -1.28 6.97
C THR A 6 0.47 -0.66 6.07
N VAL A 7 0.08 -1.36 5.02
CA VAL A 7 -1.05 -1.00 4.16
C VAL A 7 -2.34 -1.10 4.94
N THR A 8 -3.21 -0.10 4.80
CA THR A 8 -4.53 -0.04 5.47
C THR A 8 -5.67 0.20 4.48
N HIS A 9 -5.41 0.95 3.41
CA HIS A 9 -6.38 1.22 2.36
C HIS A 9 -5.69 1.06 1.01
N ALA A 10 -6.45 0.69 0.00
CA ALA A 10 -6.01 0.61 -1.37
C ALA A 10 -6.98 1.39 -2.26
N TYR A 11 -6.46 2.05 -3.29
CA TYR A 11 -7.23 2.83 -4.23
C TYR A 11 -7.35 2.07 -5.54
N ARG A 12 -8.56 2.00 -6.09
CA ARG A 12 -8.81 1.53 -7.46
C ARG A 12 -9.66 2.55 -8.20
N LEU A 13 -9.42 2.73 -9.50
CA LEU A 13 -10.13 3.73 -10.32
C LEU A 13 -11.66 3.51 -10.35
N ALA A 14 -12.10 2.25 -10.26
CA ALA A 14 -13.51 1.91 -10.37
C ALA A 14 -14.35 2.28 -9.13
N THR A 15 -13.78 2.26 -7.92
CA THR A 15 -14.54 2.47 -6.67
C THR A 15 -13.90 3.45 -5.70
N GLY A 16 -12.70 3.94 -6.01
CA GLY A 16 -11.94 4.83 -5.13
C GLY A 16 -11.21 4.08 -4.02
N TRP A 17 -11.20 4.68 -2.83
CA TRP A 17 -10.50 4.16 -1.65
C TRP A 17 -11.28 3.05 -0.96
N GLU A 18 -10.66 1.89 -0.81
CA GLU A 18 -11.20 0.75 -0.12
C GLU A 18 -10.30 0.34 1.04
N LYS A 19 -10.93 -0.01 2.16
CA LYS A 19 -10.21 -0.55 3.31
C LYS A 19 -9.75 -1.97 2.99
N VAL A 20 -8.44 -2.18 3.07
CA VAL A 20 -7.84 -3.51 2.89
C VAL A 20 -7.31 -4.02 4.23
N GLY A 21 -7.16 -5.34 4.35
CA GLY A 21 -6.58 -5.95 5.55
C GLY A 21 -5.22 -5.33 5.90
N ARG A 22 -4.98 -5.08 7.19
CA ARG A 22 -3.72 -4.50 7.66
C ARG A 22 -2.58 -5.47 7.40
N ARG A 23 -1.71 -5.14 6.45
CA ARG A 23 -0.58 -5.98 6.07
C ARG A 23 0.69 -5.18 5.79
N PRO A 24 1.90 -5.74 5.98
CA PRO A 24 3.13 -5.05 5.62
C PRO A 24 3.15 -4.72 4.12
N LEU A 25 3.66 -3.54 3.76
CA LEU A 25 3.93 -3.18 2.37
C LEU A 25 5.25 -3.85 1.95
N THR A 26 5.11 -5.01 1.33
CA THR A 26 6.19 -5.75 0.69
C THR A 26 5.98 -5.83 -0.83
N PRO A 27 7.02 -6.14 -1.61
CA PRO A 27 6.88 -6.34 -3.06
C PRO A 27 5.79 -7.35 -3.43
N GLU A 28 5.66 -8.45 -2.67
CA GLU A 28 4.66 -9.49 -2.89
C GLU A 28 3.25 -8.95 -2.64
N SER A 29 3.04 -8.25 -1.52
CA SER A 29 1.74 -7.65 -1.21
C SER A 29 1.32 -6.57 -2.21
N ALA A 30 2.30 -5.84 -2.76
CA ALA A 30 2.07 -4.83 -3.78
C ALA A 30 1.70 -5.46 -5.11
N LEU A 31 2.37 -6.56 -5.50
CA LEU A 31 2.02 -7.33 -6.69
C LEU A 31 0.60 -7.89 -6.59
N GLU A 32 0.21 -8.45 -5.45
CA GLU A 32 -1.15 -8.92 -5.21
C GLU A 32 -2.21 -7.80 -5.27
N LEU A 33 -1.88 -6.59 -4.81
CA LEU A 33 -2.80 -5.46 -4.91
C LEU A 33 -2.93 -4.99 -6.35
N ARG A 34 -1.83 -4.97 -7.10
CA ARG A 34 -1.84 -4.64 -8.53
C ARG A 34 -2.64 -5.66 -9.33
N SER A 35 -2.51 -6.96 -9.05
CA SER A 35 -3.29 -8.00 -9.73
C SER A 35 -4.79 -7.90 -9.45
N LYS A 36 -5.17 -7.33 -8.30
CA LYS A 36 -6.56 -7.01 -7.95
C LYS A 36 -7.06 -5.67 -8.55
N GLY A 37 -6.22 -4.97 -9.31
CA GLY A 37 -6.57 -3.71 -9.97
C GLY A 37 -6.41 -2.46 -9.11
N TYR A 38 -5.74 -2.55 -7.96
CA TYR A 38 -5.41 -1.37 -7.15
C TYR A 38 -4.18 -0.64 -7.71
N THR A 39 -4.21 0.68 -7.67
CA THR A 39 -3.15 1.55 -8.21
C THR A 39 -2.40 2.32 -7.13
N MET A 40 -3.02 2.59 -5.97
CA MET A 40 -2.37 3.25 -4.83
C MET A 40 -2.72 2.57 -3.52
N VAL A 41 -1.93 2.82 -2.48
CA VAL A 41 -2.18 2.35 -1.11
C VAL A 41 -1.89 3.42 -0.08
N VAL A 42 -2.66 3.43 1.01
CA VAL A 42 -2.29 4.15 2.23
C VAL A 42 -1.48 3.21 3.11
N ALA A 43 -0.20 3.52 3.27
CA ALA A 43 0.75 2.79 4.09
C ALA A 43 1.17 3.60 5.33
N LYS A 44 0.90 3.06 6.51
CA LYS A 44 1.15 3.69 7.81
C LYS A 44 2.41 3.17 8.50
N ARG A 45 3.15 4.04 9.18
CA ARG A 45 4.27 3.71 10.07
C ARG A 45 4.03 4.31 11.45
N GLY A 46 3.14 3.68 12.22
CA GLY A 46 2.67 4.21 13.51
C GLY A 46 1.38 5.01 13.36
N PHE A 47 1.05 5.82 14.37
CA PHE A 47 -0.22 6.55 14.43
C PHE A 47 -0.25 7.79 13.54
N PHE A 48 0.87 8.52 13.43
CA PHE A 48 0.93 9.83 12.77
C PHE A 48 1.63 9.82 11.40
N ASP A 49 2.31 8.73 11.03
CA ASP A 49 2.97 8.64 9.73
C ASP A 49 2.10 7.78 8.80
N ALA A 50 1.30 8.43 7.95
CA ALA A 50 0.56 7.79 6.88
C ALA A 50 1.04 8.38 5.55
N ARG A 51 1.31 7.52 4.57
CA ARG A 51 1.67 7.95 3.21
C ARG A 51 0.86 7.20 2.18
N GLU A 52 0.47 7.92 1.15
CA GLU A 52 -0.03 7.34 -0.08
C GLU A 52 1.15 6.91 -0.95
N ILE A 53 1.13 5.66 -1.38
CA ILE A 53 2.19 5.06 -2.17
C ILE A 53 1.56 4.50 -3.44
N SER A 54 2.06 4.95 -4.59
CA SER A 54 1.67 4.39 -5.88
C SER A 54 2.23 2.99 -6.01
N LEU A 55 1.37 2.03 -6.33
CA LEU A 55 1.78 0.67 -6.66
C LEU A 55 2.33 0.56 -8.10
N SER A 56 2.12 1.58 -8.92
CA SER A 56 2.66 1.65 -10.29
C SER A 56 4.15 2.00 -10.30
N GLN A 57 4.65 2.63 -9.24
CA GLN A 57 6.07 2.93 -9.09
C GLN A 57 6.80 1.74 -8.45
N LEU A 58 8.02 1.46 -8.91
CA LEU A 58 8.92 0.52 -8.23
C LEU A 58 9.06 0.96 -6.77
N LEU A 59 8.62 0.11 -5.84
CA LEU A 59 8.77 0.38 -4.41
C LEU A 59 10.26 0.61 -4.13
N PRO A 60 10.64 1.67 -3.39
CA PRO A 60 12.03 1.90 -3.09
C PRO A 60 12.61 0.68 -2.35
N PRO A 61 13.84 0.23 -2.73
CA PRO A 61 14.52 -0.82 -1.99
C PRO A 61 14.71 -0.38 -0.52
N ARG A 62 14.59 -1.35 0.39
CA ARG A 62 14.53 -1.18 1.85
C ARG A 62 15.72 -0.44 2.45
#